data_AF-A0A968VSG2-F1
#
_entry.id   AF-A0A968VSG2-F1
#
_cell.length_a   1.000
_cell.length_b   1.000
_cell.length_c   1.000
_cell.angle_alpha   90.00
_cell.angle_beta   90.00
_cell.angle_gamma   90.00
#
_symmetry.space_group_name_H-M   'P 1'
#
loop_
_entity.id
_entity.type
_entity.pdbx_description
1 polymer ?
#
loop_
_entity_poly.entity_id
_entity_poly.type
_entity_poly.pdbx_seq_one_letter_code
_entity_poly.pdbx_strand_id
1 'polypeptide(L)'
;MGDRQLAHRSATFYTHLKQALDLINQPTQLGERSLLASPYLLGAALNGVEPGAYGRGQTLAALILRAAESLWDGPLPPDGQAILAAALGDLSAGGRYDYLILELNYFKQRVRPAPRNQVEIYTDILHISRPTHDRHLRTAIERLASALLRQLQPAIHLEQPVPPTRLIGREQLVNSLHAAMLARQSVTLCGRGGVGKSAVGAALAARWPVALRFWFTFRSALNDQLESLLFALGHFLHGLGASALWQQLIVAQWPPARWRAR
;
A
#
# COMPACT_ATOMS: atom_id res chain seq x y z
N MET A 1 17.35 -18.85 11.83
CA MET A 1 16.95 -17.61 12.54
C MET A 1 16.13 -16.62 11.69
N GLY A 2 16.12 -16.72 10.34
CA GLY A 2 15.35 -15.82 9.46
C GLY A 2 13.82 -15.98 9.44
N ASP A 3 13.29 -17.19 9.65
CA ASP A 3 11.83 -17.45 9.56
C ASP A 3 11.00 -16.74 10.65
N ARG A 4 11.52 -16.64 11.88
CA ARG A 4 10.81 -15.95 12.97
C ARG A 4 10.70 -14.44 12.74
N GLN A 5 11.63 -13.83 12.01
CA GLN A 5 11.61 -12.40 11.71
C GLN A 5 10.64 -12.07 10.56
N LEU A 6 10.54 -12.93 9.54
CA LEU A 6 9.52 -12.84 8.48
C LEU A 6 8.10 -13.00 9.04
N ALA A 7 7.88 -13.94 9.96
CA ALA A 7 6.58 -14.13 10.61
C ALA A 7 6.12 -12.89 11.41
N HIS A 8 7.04 -12.16 12.05
CA HIS A 8 6.70 -10.94 12.80
C HIS A 8 6.39 -9.74 11.88
N ARG A 9 7.06 -9.65 10.71
CA ARG A 9 6.87 -8.60 9.69
C ARG A 9 5.48 -8.58 9.07
N SER A 10 4.91 -9.75 8.80
CA SER A 10 3.55 -9.87 8.26
C SER A 10 2.48 -9.39 9.24
N ALA A 11 2.75 -9.45 10.55
CA ALA A 11 1.75 -9.16 11.59
C ALA A 11 1.27 -7.69 11.63
N THR A 12 2.10 -6.70 11.26
CA THR A 12 1.74 -5.28 11.38
C THR A 12 0.87 -4.79 10.22
N PHE A 13 1.27 -5.06 8.97
CA PHE A 13 0.43 -4.76 7.81
C PHE A 13 -0.88 -5.55 7.87
N TYR A 14 -0.81 -6.82 8.28
CA TYR A 14 -1.97 -7.64 8.58
C TYR A 14 -2.93 -6.97 9.56
N THR A 15 -2.41 -6.35 10.62
CA THR A 15 -3.25 -5.66 11.62
C THR A 15 -3.98 -4.46 11.00
N HIS A 16 -3.28 -3.65 10.21
CA HIS A 16 -3.91 -2.52 9.51
C HIS A 16 -4.90 -2.96 8.42
N LEU A 17 -4.60 -4.03 7.69
CA LEU A 17 -5.52 -4.60 6.72
C LEU A 17 -6.77 -5.17 7.41
N LYS A 18 -6.60 -5.88 8.52
CA LYS A 18 -7.74 -6.39 9.31
C LYS A 18 -8.64 -5.25 9.79
N GLN A 19 -8.04 -4.18 10.32
CA GLN A 19 -8.79 -2.97 10.70
C GLN A 19 -9.51 -2.34 9.50
N ALA A 20 -8.88 -2.30 8.32
CA ALA A 20 -9.50 -1.80 7.10
C ALA A 20 -10.67 -2.70 6.64
N LEU A 21 -10.54 -4.02 6.75
CA LEU A 21 -11.61 -4.97 6.45
C LEU A 21 -12.82 -4.81 7.39
N ASP A 22 -12.58 -4.56 8.69
CA ASP A 22 -13.65 -4.28 9.65
C ASP A 22 -14.44 -2.99 9.32
N LEU A 23 -13.80 -2.05 8.60
CA LEU A 23 -14.38 -0.77 8.19
C LEU A 23 -14.76 -0.72 6.69
N ILE A 24 -14.68 -1.84 5.95
CA ILE A 24 -14.75 -1.81 4.48
C ILE A 24 -16.06 -1.27 3.92
N ASN A 25 -17.16 -1.46 4.68
CA ASN A 25 -18.49 -0.97 4.34
C ASN A 25 -18.80 0.43 4.94
N GLN A 26 -17.80 1.08 5.54
CA GLN A 26 -17.90 2.39 6.20
C GLN A 26 -16.88 3.38 5.60
N PRO A 27 -17.06 3.83 4.35
CA PRO A 27 -16.03 4.55 3.58
C PRO A 27 -15.51 5.80 4.30
N THR A 28 -16.36 6.59 4.96
CA THR A 28 -15.91 7.76 5.72
C THR A 28 -14.93 7.36 6.83
N GLN A 29 -15.32 6.40 7.69
CA GLN A 29 -14.44 5.93 8.78
C GLN A 29 -13.19 5.23 8.26
N LEU A 30 -13.31 4.47 7.17
CA LEU A 30 -12.17 3.83 6.52
C LEU A 30 -11.14 4.86 6.07
N GLY A 31 -11.58 5.96 5.45
CA GLY A 31 -10.71 7.03 4.99
C GLY A 31 -10.13 7.94 6.08
N GLU A 32 -10.75 7.98 7.26
CA GLU A 32 -10.28 8.73 8.43
C GLU A 32 -9.31 7.91 9.28
N ARG A 33 -9.60 6.62 9.50
CA ARG A 33 -8.96 5.81 10.55
C ARG A 33 -7.94 4.81 10.01
N SER A 34 -8.00 4.47 8.72
CA SER A 34 -7.06 3.51 8.12
C SER A 34 -5.82 4.22 7.60
N LEU A 35 -4.64 3.79 8.08
CA LEU A 35 -3.37 4.22 7.51
C LEU A 35 -3.24 3.85 6.03
N LEU A 36 -3.88 2.74 5.61
CA LEU A 36 -3.91 2.29 4.23
C LEU A 36 -4.69 3.25 3.31
N ALA A 37 -5.55 4.10 3.88
CA ALA A 37 -6.29 5.12 3.14
C ALA A 37 -5.56 6.46 3.09
N SER A 38 -4.30 6.53 3.54
CA SER A 38 -3.49 7.73 3.41
C SER A 38 -3.30 8.10 1.93
N PRO A 39 -3.31 9.40 1.57
CA PRO A 39 -3.04 9.83 0.21
C PRO A 39 -1.74 9.26 -0.36
N TYR A 40 -0.73 9.10 0.49
CA TYR A 40 0.57 8.52 0.13
C TYR A 40 0.44 7.09 -0.42
N LEU A 41 -0.29 6.21 0.27
CA LEU A 41 -0.48 4.82 -0.17
C LEU A 41 -1.46 4.72 -1.35
N LEU A 42 -2.45 5.60 -1.42
CA LEU A 42 -3.49 5.53 -2.43
C LEU A 42 -3.16 6.25 -3.73
N GLY A 43 -2.21 7.16 -3.77
CA GLY A 43 -2.34 8.21 -4.78
C GLY A 43 -2.00 7.84 -6.22
N ALA A 44 -1.52 6.62 -6.50
CA ALA A 44 -1.58 6.08 -7.86
C ALA A 44 -3.05 5.85 -8.29
N ALA A 45 -3.88 5.34 -7.38
CA ALA A 45 -5.31 5.18 -7.58
C ALA A 45 -6.09 6.51 -7.49
N LEU A 46 -5.54 7.54 -6.84
CA LEU A 46 -6.16 8.88 -6.76
C LEU A 46 -5.88 9.77 -7.99
N ASN A 47 -4.97 9.38 -8.88
CA ASN A 47 -4.61 10.15 -10.09
C ASN A 47 -4.32 11.64 -9.81
N GLY A 48 -3.69 11.95 -8.67
CA GLY A 48 -3.34 13.32 -8.28
C GLY A 48 -4.50 14.19 -7.77
N VAL A 49 -5.72 13.65 -7.66
CA VAL A 49 -6.82 14.31 -6.96
C VAL A 49 -6.62 14.17 -5.45
N GLU A 50 -6.94 15.21 -4.67
CA GLU A 50 -6.93 15.17 -3.21
C GLU A 50 -8.35 14.96 -2.66
N PRO A 51 -8.86 13.72 -2.61
CA PRO A 51 -10.18 13.45 -2.08
C PRO A 51 -10.24 13.65 -0.57
N GLY A 52 -11.42 14.07 -0.10
CA GLY A 52 -11.80 13.97 1.30
C GLY A 52 -11.81 12.52 1.80
N ALA A 53 -12.04 12.34 3.11
CA ALA A 53 -11.96 11.02 3.74
C ALA A 53 -12.86 9.97 3.06
N TYR A 54 -14.11 10.33 2.75
CA TYR A 54 -15.04 9.43 2.04
C TYR A 54 -14.44 8.89 0.73
N GLY A 55 -13.88 9.77 -0.12
CA GLY A 55 -13.29 9.37 -1.40
C GLY A 55 -12.08 8.45 -1.21
N ARG A 56 -11.20 8.74 -0.24
CA ARG A 56 -10.08 7.84 0.10
C ARG A 56 -10.55 6.47 0.57
N GLY A 57 -11.58 6.43 1.41
CA GLY A 57 -12.17 5.18 1.87
C GLY A 57 -12.78 4.37 0.72
N GLN A 58 -13.52 5.01 -0.19
CA GLN A 58 -14.03 4.34 -1.38
C GLN A 58 -12.91 3.78 -2.26
N THR A 59 -11.85 4.56 -2.52
CA THR A 59 -10.69 4.10 -3.28
C THR A 59 -10.01 2.90 -2.62
N LEU A 60 -9.76 2.96 -1.30
CA LEU A 60 -9.16 1.85 -0.57
C LEU A 60 -10.05 0.60 -0.63
N ALA A 61 -11.36 0.74 -0.38
CA ALA A 61 -12.29 -0.38 -0.44
C ALA A 61 -12.31 -1.04 -1.83
N ALA A 62 -12.31 -0.24 -2.90
CA ALA A 62 -12.25 -0.74 -4.27
C ALA A 62 -10.94 -1.51 -4.56
N LEU A 63 -9.80 -1.03 -4.05
CA LEU A 63 -8.52 -1.72 -4.18
C LEU A 63 -8.50 -3.03 -3.39
N ILE A 64 -9.04 -3.06 -2.17
CA ILE A 64 -9.15 -4.28 -1.36
C ILE A 64 -10.01 -5.32 -2.08
N LEU A 65 -11.18 -4.92 -2.61
CA LEU A 65 -12.07 -5.81 -3.33
C LEU A 65 -11.40 -6.36 -4.60
N ARG A 66 -10.75 -5.50 -5.39
CA ARG A 66 -9.99 -5.95 -6.58
C ARG A 66 -8.85 -6.90 -6.22
N ALA A 67 -8.16 -6.66 -5.11
CA ALA A 67 -7.11 -7.56 -4.60
C ALA A 67 -7.67 -8.91 -4.16
N ALA A 68 -8.85 -8.91 -3.52
CA ALA A 68 -9.54 -10.15 -3.17
C ALA A 68 -9.99 -10.91 -4.42
N GLU A 69 -10.59 -10.24 -5.40
CA GLU A 69 -11.01 -10.87 -6.67
C GLU A 69 -9.84 -11.52 -7.41
N SER A 70 -8.63 -10.93 -7.34
CA SER A 70 -7.44 -11.54 -7.94
C SER A 70 -7.01 -12.86 -7.29
N LEU A 71 -7.49 -13.18 -6.07
CA LEU A 71 -7.25 -14.47 -5.44
C LEU A 71 -8.05 -15.60 -6.12
N TRP A 72 -9.16 -15.29 -6.79
CA TRP A 72 -10.04 -16.30 -7.38
C TRP A 72 -9.41 -17.07 -8.57
N ASP A 73 -8.38 -16.50 -9.20
CA ASP A 73 -7.67 -17.07 -10.35
C ASP A 73 -8.61 -17.47 -11.50
N GLY A 74 -9.32 -16.48 -12.03
CA GLY A 74 -10.28 -16.63 -13.12
C GLY A 74 -11.46 -15.67 -12.99
N PRO A 75 -12.45 -15.76 -13.91
CA PRO A 75 -13.68 -15.00 -13.79
C PRO A 75 -14.45 -15.41 -12.54
N LEU A 76 -14.84 -14.43 -11.74
CA LEU A 76 -15.61 -14.66 -10.53
C LEU A 76 -17.04 -15.11 -10.91
N PRO A 77 -17.59 -16.17 -10.29
CA PRO A 77 -18.93 -16.65 -10.60
C PRO A 77 -20.01 -15.57 -10.37
N PRO A 78 -21.12 -15.66 -11.11
CA PRO A 78 -22.14 -14.61 -11.15
C PRO A 78 -22.93 -14.51 -9.84
N ASP A 79 -23.07 -15.60 -9.09
CA ASP A 79 -23.87 -15.68 -7.87
C ASP A 79 -23.14 -16.40 -6.72
N GLY A 80 -23.65 -16.20 -5.50
CA GLY A 80 -23.06 -16.76 -4.29
C GLY A 80 -23.09 -18.30 -4.20
N GLN A 81 -24.07 -18.96 -4.82
CA GLN A 81 -24.14 -20.42 -4.81
C GLN A 81 -23.05 -21.02 -5.72
N ALA A 82 -22.83 -20.41 -6.88
CA ALA A 82 -21.73 -20.79 -7.77
C ALA A 82 -20.35 -20.55 -7.13
N ILE A 83 -20.19 -19.47 -6.37
CA ILE A 83 -18.96 -19.23 -5.57
C ILE A 83 -18.77 -20.34 -4.52
N LEU A 84 -19.79 -20.65 -3.74
CA LEU A 84 -19.74 -21.71 -2.73
C LEU A 84 -19.38 -23.07 -3.36
N ALA A 85 -20.10 -23.47 -4.41
CA ALA A 85 -19.86 -24.74 -5.09
C ALA A 85 -18.45 -24.84 -5.67
N ALA A 86 -17.95 -23.78 -6.32
CA ALA A 86 -16.63 -23.77 -6.93
C ALA A 86 -15.49 -23.79 -5.90
N ALA A 87 -15.64 -23.07 -4.78
CA ALA A 87 -14.62 -23.02 -3.73
C ALA A 87 -14.64 -24.24 -2.80
N LEU A 88 -15.81 -24.87 -2.59
CA LEU A 88 -15.94 -26.09 -1.79
C LEU A 88 -15.69 -27.38 -2.61
N GLY A 89 -15.79 -27.33 -3.94
CA GLY A 89 -15.41 -28.45 -4.81
C GLY A 89 -13.91 -28.69 -4.86
N ASP A 90 -13.11 -27.67 -4.53
CA ASP A 90 -11.66 -27.71 -4.44
C ASP A 90 -11.23 -27.25 -3.04
N LEU A 91 -11.47 -28.10 -2.03
CA LEU A 91 -11.10 -27.84 -0.62
C LEU A 91 -9.59 -27.76 -0.40
N SER A 92 -8.76 -27.85 -1.44
CA SER A 92 -7.35 -27.54 -1.31
C SER A 92 -7.20 -26.05 -0.97
N ALA A 93 -6.33 -25.72 -0.02
CA ALA A 93 -6.12 -24.35 0.47
C ALA A 93 -5.53 -23.43 -0.63
N GLY A 94 -6.39 -23.00 -1.55
CA GLY A 94 -6.09 -22.20 -2.74
C GLY A 94 -6.82 -20.86 -2.73
N GLY A 95 -6.51 -20.03 -3.73
CA GLY A 95 -6.99 -18.65 -3.76
C GLY A 95 -8.52 -18.49 -3.84
N ARG A 96 -9.24 -19.45 -4.44
CA ARG A 96 -10.72 -19.46 -4.46
C ARG A 96 -11.32 -19.62 -3.07
N TYR A 97 -10.75 -20.54 -2.28
CA TYR A 97 -11.18 -20.76 -0.91
C TYR A 97 -10.85 -19.57 -0.01
N ASP A 98 -9.69 -18.93 -0.20
CA ASP A 98 -9.35 -17.69 0.50
C ASP A 98 -10.33 -16.56 0.21
N TYR A 99 -10.71 -16.37 -1.06
CA TYR A 99 -11.74 -15.41 -1.45
C TYR A 99 -13.07 -15.70 -0.77
N LEU A 100 -13.54 -16.96 -0.80
CA LEU A 100 -14.79 -17.34 -0.15
C LEU A 100 -14.79 -17.00 1.35
N ILE A 101 -13.69 -17.30 2.04
CA ILE A 101 -13.58 -16.99 3.47
C ILE A 101 -13.68 -15.49 3.75
N LEU A 102 -13.04 -14.66 2.93
CA LEU A 102 -13.10 -13.20 3.04
C LEU A 102 -14.51 -12.67 2.73
N GLU A 103 -15.16 -13.24 1.72
CA GLU A 103 -16.54 -12.91 1.33
C GLU A 103 -17.53 -13.17 2.47
N LEU A 104 -17.43 -14.33 3.13
CA LEU A 104 -18.31 -14.71 4.24
C LEU A 104 -18.09 -13.84 5.48
N ASN A 105 -16.83 -13.48 5.79
CA ASN A 105 -16.49 -12.75 7.00
C ASN A 105 -16.66 -11.23 6.87
N TYR A 106 -16.21 -10.63 5.76
CA TYR A 106 -16.04 -9.18 5.63
C TYR A 106 -16.93 -8.54 4.57
N PHE A 107 -16.92 -9.06 3.35
CA PHE A 107 -17.56 -8.37 2.22
C PHE A 107 -19.08 -8.54 2.21
N LYS A 108 -19.57 -9.79 2.34
CA LYS A 108 -20.99 -10.14 2.42
C LYS A 108 -21.83 -9.56 1.26
N GLN A 109 -21.24 -9.49 0.07
CA GLN A 109 -21.83 -8.87 -1.12
C GLN A 109 -22.60 -9.88 -1.97
N ARG A 110 -21.98 -11.04 -2.24
CA ARG A 110 -22.41 -12.05 -3.21
C ARG A 110 -23.08 -13.27 -2.59
N VAL A 111 -22.62 -13.72 -1.41
CA VAL A 111 -23.26 -14.84 -0.72
C VAL A 111 -24.50 -14.36 0.03
N ARG A 112 -25.68 -14.81 -0.39
CA ARG A 112 -26.99 -14.43 0.16
C ARG A 112 -27.80 -15.68 0.58
N PRO A 113 -28.46 -15.66 1.76
CA PRO A 113 -28.39 -14.60 2.77
C PRO A 113 -26.99 -14.46 3.38
N ALA A 114 -26.65 -13.25 3.83
CA ALA A 114 -25.36 -13.02 4.45
C ALA A 114 -25.29 -13.73 5.82
N PRO A 115 -24.17 -14.38 6.17
CA PRO A 115 -24.04 -15.05 7.45
C PRO A 115 -24.23 -14.06 8.62
N ARG A 116 -25.04 -14.48 9.59
CA ARG A 116 -25.42 -13.68 10.76
C ARG A 116 -24.27 -13.56 11.74
N ASN A 117 -23.46 -14.61 11.87
CA ASN A 117 -22.34 -14.68 12.80
C ASN A 117 -21.27 -15.67 12.30
N GLN A 118 -20.14 -15.74 13.00
CA GLN A 118 -19.04 -16.66 12.64
C GLN A 118 -19.39 -18.13 12.86
N VAL A 119 -20.29 -18.46 13.79
CA VAL A 119 -20.68 -19.85 14.09
C VAL A 119 -21.35 -20.49 12.87
N GLU A 120 -22.24 -19.75 12.23
CA GLU A 120 -22.90 -20.15 10.98
C GLU A 120 -21.87 -20.39 9.86
N ILE A 121 -20.83 -19.54 9.76
CA ILE A 121 -19.78 -19.69 8.75
C ILE A 121 -19.04 -21.02 8.91
N TYR A 122 -18.47 -21.32 10.08
CA TYR A 122 -17.64 -22.51 10.22
C TYR A 122 -18.46 -23.79 10.42
N THR A 123 -19.63 -23.74 11.05
CA THR A 123 -20.45 -24.95 11.36
C THR A 123 -21.37 -25.31 10.20
N ASP A 124 -22.13 -24.33 9.70
CA ASP A 124 -23.26 -24.58 8.82
C ASP A 124 -22.88 -24.46 7.33
N ILE A 125 -21.90 -23.61 7.01
CA ILE A 125 -21.47 -23.37 5.62
C ILE A 125 -20.20 -24.15 5.27
N LEU A 126 -19.15 -24.01 6.07
CA LEU A 126 -17.84 -24.60 5.76
C LEU A 126 -17.64 -26.00 6.37
N HIS A 127 -18.48 -26.40 7.33
CA HIS A 127 -18.39 -27.67 8.06
C HIS A 127 -16.98 -27.98 8.62
N ILE A 128 -16.33 -26.96 9.20
CA ILE A 128 -15.01 -27.06 9.83
C ILE A 128 -15.04 -26.60 11.30
N SER A 129 -14.03 -27.02 12.06
CA SER A 129 -13.85 -26.53 13.41
C SER A 129 -13.49 -25.03 13.43
N ARG A 130 -13.86 -24.32 14.52
CA ARG A 130 -13.44 -22.93 14.74
C ARG A 130 -11.92 -22.72 14.64
N PRO A 131 -11.05 -23.54 15.27
CA PRO A 131 -9.61 -23.40 15.11
C PRO A 131 -9.13 -23.51 13.65
N THR A 132 -9.75 -24.39 12.86
CA THR A 132 -9.45 -24.54 11.42
C THR A 132 -9.86 -23.28 10.66
N HIS A 133 -11.08 -22.77 10.91
CA HIS A 133 -11.58 -21.52 10.33
C HIS A 133 -10.64 -20.35 10.63
N ASP A 134 -10.25 -20.17 11.89
CA ASP A 134 -9.40 -19.03 12.30
C ASP A 134 -8.02 -19.08 11.62
N ARG A 135 -7.48 -20.29 11.42
CA ARG A 135 -6.23 -20.50 10.67
C ARG A 135 -6.42 -20.13 9.19
N HIS A 136 -7.48 -20.60 8.55
CA HIS A 136 -7.74 -20.32 7.15
C HIS A 136 -8.02 -18.82 6.90
N LEU A 137 -8.80 -18.18 7.77
CA LEU A 137 -9.04 -16.73 7.74
C LEU A 137 -7.74 -15.94 7.83
N ARG A 138 -6.84 -16.33 8.73
CA ARG A 138 -5.52 -15.71 8.83
C ARG A 138 -4.73 -15.85 7.52
N THR A 139 -4.66 -17.06 6.96
CA THR A 139 -3.97 -17.32 5.68
C THR A 139 -4.56 -16.51 4.53
N ALA A 140 -5.89 -16.41 4.45
CA ALA A 140 -6.59 -15.63 3.45
C ALA A 140 -6.25 -14.13 3.55
N ILE A 141 -6.22 -13.57 4.77
CA ILE A 141 -5.82 -12.17 4.98
C ILE A 141 -4.34 -11.94 4.63
N GLU A 142 -3.44 -12.88 4.94
CA GLU A 142 -2.01 -12.80 4.57
C GLU A 142 -1.82 -12.82 3.03
N ARG A 143 -2.58 -13.66 2.31
CA ARG A 143 -2.58 -13.69 0.84
C ARG A 143 -3.21 -12.43 0.23
N LEU A 144 -4.32 -11.95 0.79
CA LEU A 144 -4.92 -10.66 0.41
C LEU A 144 -3.95 -9.50 0.62
N ALA A 145 -3.22 -9.48 1.73
CA ALA A 145 -2.21 -8.46 1.99
C ALA A 145 -1.15 -8.42 0.89
N SER A 146 -0.66 -9.58 0.49
CA SER A 146 0.31 -9.71 -0.59
C SER A 146 -0.26 -9.23 -1.93
N ALA A 147 -1.52 -9.58 -2.24
CA ALA A 147 -2.22 -9.11 -3.44
C ALA A 147 -2.44 -7.59 -3.43
N LEU A 148 -2.88 -7.03 -2.31
CA LEU A 148 -3.13 -5.62 -2.13
C LEU A 148 -1.85 -4.80 -2.24
N LEU A 149 -0.74 -5.25 -1.65
CA LEU A 149 0.56 -4.58 -1.78
C LEU A 149 1.03 -4.50 -3.24
N ARG A 150 0.79 -5.55 -4.04
CA ARG A 150 1.09 -5.54 -5.48
C ARG A 150 0.25 -4.52 -6.25
N GLN A 151 -0.96 -4.23 -5.80
CA GLN A 151 -1.85 -3.24 -6.43
C GLN A 151 -1.59 -1.82 -5.94
N LEU A 152 -1.33 -1.66 -4.64
CA LEU A 152 -1.04 -0.36 -4.03
C LEU A 152 0.21 0.26 -4.61
N GLN A 153 1.15 -0.54 -5.16
CA GLN A 153 2.45 -0.13 -5.72
C GLN A 153 2.86 1.22 -5.16
N PRO A 154 3.26 1.31 -3.86
CA PRO A 154 3.31 2.59 -3.15
C PRO A 154 4.48 3.42 -3.66
N ALA A 155 4.24 3.99 -4.82
CA ALA A 155 5.08 4.86 -5.58
C ALA A 155 4.12 5.56 -6.53
N ILE A 156 3.20 6.35 -5.97
CA ILE A 156 3.19 7.70 -6.52
C ILE A 156 4.60 8.23 -6.28
N HIS A 157 5.41 8.08 -7.31
CA HIS A 157 6.31 9.14 -7.71
C HIS A 157 5.43 10.33 -8.10
N LEU A 158 4.72 10.93 -7.15
CA LEU A 158 3.89 12.14 -7.33
C LEU A 158 4.71 13.31 -7.89
N GLU A 159 6.01 13.09 -8.02
CA GLU A 159 6.99 14.10 -7.80
C GLU A 159 8.15 13.96 -8.76
N GLN A 160 8.59 12.78 -9.24
CA GLN A 160 9.78 12.75 -10.13
C GLN A 160 9.53 13.69 -11.33
N PRO A 161 10.12 14.90 -11.35
CA PRO A 161 9.66 15.89 -12.30
C PRO A 161 10.16 15.40 -13.63
N VAL A 162 9.30 15.52 -14.61
CA VAL A 162 9.70 15.28 -15.98
C VAL A 162 10.89 16.20 -16.26
N PRO A 163 12.05 15.64 -16.67
CA PRO A 163 13.19 16.47 -17.00
C PRO A 163 12.74 17.42 -18.12
N PRO A 164 12.93 18.74 -17.95
CA PRO A 164 12.57 19.67 -19.00
C PRO A 164 13.39 19.37 -20.25
N THR A 165 12.76 19.44 -21.42
CA THR A 165 13.46 19.27 -22.72
C THR A 165 14.55 20.32 -22.92
N ARG A 166 14.38 21.51 -22.34
CA ARG A 166 15.36 22.59 -22.37
C ARG A 166 15.32 23.42 -21.09
N LEU A 167 16.48 23.77 -20.55
CA LEU A 167 16.65 24.70 -19.44
C LEU A 167 17.27 26.00 -19.97
N ILE A 168 16.46 27.05 -20.16
CA ILE A 168 16.95 28.31 -20.72
C ILE A 168 17.77 29.07 -19.65
N GLY A 169 19.05 29.32 -19.93
CA GLY A 169 19.91 30.19 -19.12
C GLY A 169 20.31 29.59 -17.76
N ARG A 170 20.24 28.27 -17.62
CA ARG A 170 20.55 27.54 -16.37
C ARG A 170 21.61 26.45 -16.57
N GLU A 171 22.19 26.35 -17.76
CA GLU A 171 23.15 25.33 -18.14
C GLU A 171 24.40 25.39 -17.27
N GLN A 172 24.94 26.60 -17.05
CA GLN A 172 26.09 26.81 -16.17
C GLN A 172 25.77 26.39 -14.73
N LEU A 173 24.61 26.77 -14.20
CA LEU A 173 24.17 26.37 -12.87
C LEU A 173 24.11 24.84 -12.76
N VAL A 174 23.44 24.15 -13.69
CA VAL A 174 23.37 22.68 -13.69
C VAL A 174 24.76 22.04 -13.76
N ASN A 175 25.67 22.57 -14.60
CA ASN A 175 27.02 22.05 -14.69
C ASN A 175 27.78 22.18 -13.36
N SER A 176 27.70 23.33 -12.70
CA SER A 176 28.36 23.55 -11.41
C SER A 176 27.81 22.65 -10.31
N LEU A 177 26.49 22.49 -10.22
CA LEU A 177 25.86 21.61 -9.23
C LEU A 177 26.19 20.14 -9.49
N HIS A 178 26.20 19.72 -10.77
CA HIS A 178 26.57 18.36 -11.15
C HIS A 178 28.03 18.05 -10.76
N ALA A 179 28.96 18.96 -11.03
CA ALA A 179 30.36 18.82 -10.63
C ALA A 179 30.52 18.71 -9.10
N ALA A 180 29.82 19.56 -8.34
CA ALA A 180 29.80 19.51 -6.87
C ALA A 180 29.28 18.16 -6.35
N MET A 181 28.17 17.66 -6.92
CA MET A 181 27.61 16.36 -6.53
C MET A 181 28.54 15.20 -6.87
N LEU A 182 29.22 15.22 -8.03
CA LEU A 182 30.23 14.21 -8.38
C LEU A 182 31.42 14.23 -7.40
N ALA A 183 31.76 15.41 -6.86
CA ALA A 183 32.70 15.59 -5.77
C ALA A 183 32.14 15.20 -4.38
N ARG A 184 31.00 14.50 -4.33
CA ARG A 184 30.29 14.04 -3.12
C ARG A 184 29.83 15.16 -2.18
N GLN A 185 29.59 16.35 -2.72
CA GLN A 185 29.05 17.46 -1.94
C GLN A 185 27.52 17.42 -1.89
N SER A 186 26.96 17.88 -0.77
CA SER A 186 25.52 18.16 -0.66
C SER A 186 25.23 19.55 -1.22
N VAL A 187 24.19 19.63 -2.05
CA VAL A 187 23.81 20.86 -2.75
C VAL A 187 22.39 21.25 -2.36
N THR A 188 22.19 22.52 -2.01
CA THR A 188 20.88 23.07 -1.67
C THR A 188 20.49 24.16 -2.68
N LEU A 189 19.30 24.05 -3.26
CA LEU A 189 18.73 25.06 -4.16
C LEU A 189 17.60 25.83 -3.46
N CYS A 190 17.85 27.11 -3.18
CA CYS A 190 16.88 28.00 -2.54
C CYS A 190 16.34 29.04 -3.53
N GLY A 191 15.13 29.53 -3.29
CA GLY A 191 14.50 30.58 -4.10
C GLY A 191 12.98 30.58 -4.00
N ARG A 192 12.36 31.64 -4.50
CA ARG A 192 10.90 31.84 -4.50
C ARG A 192 10.16 30.69 -5.18
N GLY A 193 8.86 30.56 -4.91
CA GLY A 193 7.98 29.63 -5.64
C GLY A 193 8.01 29.89 -7.16
N GLY A 194 7.88 28.84 -7.97
CA GLY A 194 7.79 28.96 -9.43
C GLY A 194 9.12 29.20 -10.20
N VAL A 195 10.25 29.47 -9.53
CA VAL A 195 11.52 29.80 -10.22
C VAL A 195 12.23 28.62 -10.91
N GLY A 196 11.59 27.45 -11.00
CA GLY A 196 12.15 26.29 -11.70
C GLY A 196 13.14 25.42 -10.92
N LYS A 197 13.17 25.49 -9.58
CA LYS A 197 14.07 24.68 -8.74
C LYS A 197 13.93 23.17 -9.01
N SER A 198 12.70 22.68 -9.05
CA SER A 198 12.41 21.26 -9.32
C SER A 198 12.83 20.86 -10.74
N ALA A 199 12.73 21.76 -11.72
CA ALA A 199 13.17 21.52 -13.09
C ALA A 199 14.71 21.38 -13.18
N VAL A 200 15.45 22.22 -12.45
CA VAL A 200 16.90 22.09 -12.30
C VAL A 200 17.26 20.76 -11.62
N GLY A 201 16.56 20.39 -10.54
CA GLY A 201 16.74 19.12 -9.86
C GLY A 201 16.49 17.90 -10.77
N ALA A 202 15.44 17.94 -11.60
CA ALA A 202 15.14 16.89 -12.56
C ALA A 202 16.18 16.78 -13.67
N ALA A 203 16.68 17.91 -14.19
CA ALA A 203 17.76 17.91 -15.18
C ALA A 203 19.08 17.36 -14.60
N LEU A 204 19.39 17.67 -13.33
CA LEU A 204 20.52 17.07 -12.62
C LEU A 204 20.35 15.56 -12.47
N ALA A 205 19.16 15.13 -12.03
CA ALA A 205 18.83 13.71 -11.87
C ALA A 205 18.86 12.94 -13.19
N ALA A 206 18.55 13.58 -14.33
CA ALA A 206 18.66 12.98 -15.66
C ALA A 206 20.11 12.77 -16.11
N ARG A 207 21.05 13.60 -15.63
CA ARG A 207 22.49 13.51 -15.94
C ARG A 207 23.26 12.60 -14.99
N TRP A 208 22.63 12.14 -13.93
CA TRP A 208 23.31 11.35 -12.89
C TRP A 208 23.78 9.99 -13.47
N PRO A 209 25.03 9.56 -13.23
CA PRO A 209 25.57 8.35 -13.85
C PRO A 209 24.83 7.06 -13.48
N VAL A 210 24.16 7.05 -12.34
CA VAL A 210 23.44 5.88 -11.82
C VAL A 210 21.94 6.15 -11.86
N ALA A 211 21.15 5.19 -12.35
CA ALA A 211 19.70 5.31 -12.44
C ALA A 211 19.00 5.41 -11.07
N LEU A 212 19.70 5.05 -9.98
CA LEU A 212 19.23 5.05 -8.60
C LEU A 212 19.01 6.47 -8.10
N ARG A 213 17.74 6.90 -8.09
CA ARG A 213 17.33 8.26 -7.73
C ARG A 213 16.12 8.18 -6.83
N PHE A 214 16.30 8.59 -5.58
CA PHE A 214 15.20 8.75 -4.63
C PHE A 214 14.72 10.20 -4.68
N TRP A 215 13.42 10.39 -4.94
CA TRP A 215 12.80 11.72 -5.00
C TRP A 215 11.71 11.82 -3.94
N PHE A 216 11.76 12.89 -3.15
CA PHE A 216 10.84 13.15 -2.06
C PHE A 216 10.65 14.66 -1.89
N THR A 217 9.41 15.12 -1.92
CA THR A 217 9.01 16.50 -1.64
C THR A 217 8.11 16.46 -0.42
N PHE A 218 8.41 17.38 0.49
CA PHE A 218 7.59 17.64 1.65
C PHE A 218 6.42 18.54 1.25
N ARG A 219 5.21 18.06 1.47
CA ARG A 219 3.96 18.79 1.34
C ARG A 219 3.33 18.88 2.73
N SER A 220 3.13 20.11 3.18
CA SER A 220 2.53 20.41 4.48
C SER A 220 1.21 19.66 4.64
N ALA A 221 0.99 19.05 5.81
CA ALA A 221 -0.19 18.25 6.16
C ALA A 221 -0.42 16.97 5.34
N LEU A 222 0.43 16.65 4.35
CA LEU A 222 0.29 15.47 3.50
C LEU A 222 1.36 14.41 3.78
N ASN A 223 2.64 14.81 3.72
CA ASN A 223 3.79 13.91 3.87
C ASN A 223 5.01 14.62 4.48
N ASP A 224 4.76 15.68 5.24
CA ASP A 224 5.77 16.45 5.97
C ASP A 224 6.29 15.77 7.24
N GLN A 225 5.75 14.58 7.55
CA GLN A 225 6.15 13.72 8.66
C GLN A 225 7.39 12.87 8.30
N LEU A 226 8.30 12.68 9.26
CA LEU A 226 9.52 11.86 9.10
C LEU A 226 9.16 10.41 8.71
N GLU A 227 8.07 9.92 9.25
CA GLU A 227 7.42 8.64 8.97
C GLU A 227 7.29 8.45 7.45
N SER A 228 6.69 9.43 6.76
CA SER A 228 6.42 9.39 5.33
C SER A 228 7.71 9.33 4.51
N LEU A 229 8.73 10.09 4.91
CA LEU A 229 10.05 10.03 4.28
C LEU A 229 10.68 8.65 4.43
N LEU A 230 10.69 8.12 5.65
CA LEU A 230 11.29 6.83 5.94
C LEU A 230 10.57 5.71 5.17
N PHE A 231 9.23 5.70 5.18
CA PHE A 231 8.46 4.73 4.41
C PHE A 231 8.75 4.81 2.91
N ALA A 232 8.81 6.02 2.34
CA ALA A 232 9.16 6.21 0.94
C ALA A 232 10.56 5.70 0.62
N LEU A 233 11.53 6.01 1.47
CA LEU A 233 12.91 5.55 1.30
C LEU A 233 13.01 4.03 1.44
N GLY A 234 12.34 3.46 2.43
CA GLY A 234 12.27 2.01 2.61
C GLY A 234 11.72 1.32 1.38
N HIS A 235 10.58 1.80 0.86
CA HIS A 235 9.97 1.23 -0.35
C HIS A 235 10.90 1.35 -1.56
N PHE A 236 11.52 2.51 -1.77
CA PHE A 236 12.51 2.71 -2.83
C PHE A 236 13.63 1.69 -2.74
N LEU A 237 14.24 1.52 -1.56
CA LEU A 237 15.31 0.53 -1.36
C LEU A 237 14.83 -0.91 -1.55
N HIS A 238 13.60 -1.23 -1.15
CA HIS A 238 13.01 -2.54 -1.37
C HIS A 238 12.92 -2.88 -2.86
N GLY A 239 12.52 -1.94 -3.71
CA GLY A 239 12.51 -2.10 -5.17
C GLY A 239 13.90 -2.38 -5.77
N LEU A 240 14.97 -2.04 -5.06
CA LEU A 240 16.36 -2.31 -5.45
C LEU A 240 16.91 -3.61 -4.86
N GLY A 241 16.07 -4.41 -4.20
CA GLY A 241 16.48 -5.61 -3.46
C GLY A 241 16.98 -5.34 -2.04
N ALA A 242 17.20 -4.07 -1.66
CA ALA A 242 17.66 -3.66 -0.32
C ALA A 242 16.47 -3.53 0.65
N SER A 243 15.86 -4.66 0.99
CA SER A 243 14.60 -4.71 1.76
C SER A 243 14.73 -4.42 3.25
N ALA A 244 15.95 -4.32 3.79
CA ALA A 244 16.17 -4.28 5.24
C ALA A 244 15.50 -3.07 5.93
N LEU A 245 15.62 -1.86 5.35
CA LEU A 245 15.02 -0.64 5.91
C LEU A 245 13.48 -0.72 5.87
N TRP A 246 12.92 -1.08 4.72
CA TRP A 246 11.47 -1.30 4.57
C TRP A 246 10.94 -2.29 5.61
N GLN A 247 11.63 -3.41 5.76
CA GLN A 247 11.30 -4.43 6.73
C GLN A 247 11.40 -3.89 8.17
N GLN A 248 12.41 -3.08 8.50
CA GLN A 248 12.55 -2.46 9.82
C GLN A 248 11.43 -1.46 10.11
N LEU A 249 11.07 -0.60 9.15
CA LEU A 249 10.01 0.40 9.31
C LEU A 249 8.64 -0.24 9.50
N ILE A 250 8.36 -1.32 8.78
CA ILE A 250 7.14 -2.12 8.95
C ILE A 250 7.09 -2.83 10.31
N VAL A 251 8.24 -3.31 10.80
CA VAL A 251 8.32 -4.05 12.08
C VAL A 251 8.26 -3.13 13.28
N ALA A 252 8.88 -1.96 13.22
CA ALA A 252 9.04 -1.05 14.34
C ALA A 252 7.72 -0.40 14.81
N GLN A 253 6.58 -0.69 14.16
CA GLN A 253 5.28 -0.03 14.41
C GLN A 253 5.44 1.50 14.45
N TRP A 254 6.30 2.04 13.58
CA TRP A 254 6.65 3.45 13.65
C TRP A 254 5.47 4.32 13.17
N PRO A 255 5.05 5.32 13.96
CA PRO A 255 5.68 5.80 15.19
C PRO A 255 5.27 4.98 16.42
N PRO A 256 6.20 4.67 17.36
CA PRO A 256 5.83 4.06 18.63
C PRO A 256 4.79 4.93 19.34
N ALA A 257 3.82 4.30 20.01
CA ALA A 257 2.69 4.97 20.69
C ALA A 257 3.07 6.11 21.65
N ARG A 258 4.36 6.23 22.01
CA ARG A 258 4.94 7.26 22.86
C ARG A 258 5.28 8.59 22.16
N TRP A 259 5.17 8.69 20.83
CA TRP A 259 5.47 9.90 20.07
C TRP A 259 4.24 10.68 19.59
N ARG A 260 3.03 10.31 20.04
CA ARG A 260 1.89 11.23 20.02
C ARG A 260 2.13 12.30 21.11
N ALA A 261 2.79 13.39 20.71
CA ALA A 261 3.04 14.58 21.53
C ALA A 261 1.69 15.06 22.14
N ARG A 262 1.56 15.36 23.45
CA ARG A 262 1.99 16.60 24.14
C ARG A 262 2.06 17.84 23.26
#